data_AF-A0A2T1LQN0-F1
#
_entry.id   AF-A0A2T1LQN0-F1
#
_cell.length_a   1.000
_cell.length_b   1.000
_cell.length_c   1.000
_cell.angle_alpha   90.00
_cell.angle_beta   90.00
_cell.angle_gamma   90.00
#
_symmetry.space_group_name_H-M   'P 1'
#
loop_
_entity.id
_entity.type
_entity.pdbx_description
1 polymer ?
#
loop_
_entity_poly.entity_id
_entity_poly.type
_entity_poly.pdbx_seq_one_letter_code
_entity_poly.pdbx_strand_id
1 'polypeptide(L)'
;MTLALPHPMTIKPEDFEPPLKRKEAAVPGYWTVEEIAQELEVSIRYIHYLIKGDPRRKTPTRLKAYNAGKSLLIADQDALQYFWKVRQSKKT
;
A
#
# COMPACT_ATOMS: atom_id res chain seq x y z
N MET A 1 -36.21 -5.89 1.99
CA MET A 1 -34.88 -6.49 2.18
C MET A 1 -33.86 -5.51 1.62
N THR A 2 -33.17 -4.78 2.50
CA THR A 2 -32.27 -3.69 2.11
C THR A 2 -30.87 -4.28 1.91
N LEU A 3 -30.36 -4.23 0.68
CA LEU A 3 -28.98 -4.62 0.34
C LEU A 3 -28.01 -3.69 1.08
N ALA A 4 -27.42 -4.19 2.17
CA ALA A 4 -26.32 -3.51 2.83
C ALA A 4 -25.09 -3.57 1.90
N LEU A 5 -24.83 -2.48 1.18
CA LEU A 5 -23.52 -2.27 0.57
C LEU A 5 -22.50 -2.21 1.73
N PRO A 6 -21.43 -3.03 1.74
CA PRO A 6 -20.36 -2.83 2.70
C PRO A 6 -19.77 -1.46 2.36
N HIS A 7 -19.92 -0.51 3.29
CA HIS A 7 -19.34 0.82 3.15
C HIS A 7 -17.88 0.65 2.72
N PRO A 8 -17.41 1.29 1.63
CA PRO A 8 -16.01 1.21 1.26
C PRO A 8 -15.23 1.72 2.47
N MET A 9 -14.43 0.82 3.07
CA MET A 9 -13.61 1.12 4.23
C MET A 9 -12.66 2.25 3.82
N THR A 10 -13.06 3.48 4.15
CA THR A 10 -12.30 4.69 3.82
C THR A 10 -11.30 4.84 4.94
N ILE A 11 -10.29 3.97 4.93
CA ILE A 11 -9.16 4.03 5.85
C ILE A 11 -8.46 5.36 5.57
N LYS A 12 -8.38 6.21 6.58
CA LYS A 12 -7.72 7.51 6.48
C LYS A 12 -6.35 7.47 7.16
N PRO A 13 -5.43 8.37 6.82
CA PRO A 13 -4.13 8.45 7.49
C PRO A 13 -4.23 8.61 9.01
N GLU A 14 -5.31 9.21 9.52
CA GLU A 14 -5.54 9.42 10.95
C GLU A 14 -5.89 8.13 11.70
N ASP A 15 -6.33 7.08 11.02
CA ASP A 15 -6.67 5.80 11.65
C ASP A 15 -5.42 5.01 12.10
N PHE A 16 -4.22 5.47 11.73
CA PHE A 16 -2.96 4.78 11.96
C PHE A 16 -2.34 5.16 13.31
N GLU A 17 -2.23 4.18 14.22
CA GLU A 17 -1.43 4.27 15.45
C GLU A 17 -0.29 3.24 15.43
N PRO A 18 1.00 3.65 15.51
CA PRO A 18 1.52 5.02 15.44
C PRO A 18 1.23 5.70 14.09
N PRO A 19 1.28 7.03 13.95
CA PRO A 19 0.99 7.70 12.67
C PRO A 19 1.92 7.21 11.55
N LEU A 20 1.45 7.33 10.31
CA LEU A 20 2.29 7.09 9.14
C LEU A 20 3.49 8.06 9.15
N LYS A 21 4.65 7.60 8.71
CA LYS A 21 5.89 8.39 8.68
C LYS A 21 5.89 9.43 7.56
N ARG A 22 5.17 9.17 6.46
CA ARG A 22 5.06 10.12 5.35
C ARG A 22 4.40 11.42 5.81
N LYS A 23 5.15 12.52 5.74
CA LYS A 23 4.66 13.87 6.05
C LYS A 23 4.16 14.62 4.81
N GLU A 24 4.81 14.41 3.67
CA GLU A 24 4.50 15.07 2.40
C GLU A 24 4.58 14.03 1.28
N ALA A 25 3.64 14.09 0.33
CA ALA A 25 3.60 13.19 -0.80
C ALA A 25 4.42 13.78 -1.95
N ALA A 26 5.33 12.98 -2.54
CA ALA A 26 6.05 13.39 -3.75
C ALA A 26 5.11 13.57 -4.95
N VAL A 27 4.01 12.79 -4.99
CA VAL A 27 2.95 12.89 -5.99
C VAL A 27 1.60 12.93 -5.29
N PRO A 28 0.80 14.01 -5.42
CA PRO A 28 -0.52 14.08 -4.77
C PRO A 28 -1.43 12.92 -5.18
N GLY A 29 -2.04 12.25 -4.20
CA GLY A 29 -2.95 11.11 -4.42
C GLY A 29 -2.26 9.76 -4.63
N TYR A 30 -0.93 9.73 -4.64
CA TYR A 30 -0.15 8.52 -4.88
C TYR A 30 0.99 8.34 -3.88
N TRP A 31 1.42 7.10 -3.74
CA TRP A 31 2.65 6.71 -3.08
C TRP A 31 3.65 6.21 -4.11
N THR A 32 4.91 6.58 -3.94
CA THR A 32 6.01 5.98 -4.71
C THR A 32 6.46 4.67 -4.08
N VAL A 33 7.21 3.87 -4.84
CA VAL A 33 7.81 2.63 -4.34
C VAL A 33 8.76 2.93 -3.17
N GLU A 34 9.50 4.04 -3.26
CA GLU A 34 10.44 4.53 -2.27
C GLU A 34 9.74 4.93 -0.97
N GLU A 35 8.64 5.68 -1.05
CA GLU A 35 7.86 6.10 0.11
C GLU A 35 7.28 4.89 0.86
N ILE A 36 6.73 3.91 0.14
CA ILE A 36 6.20 2.67 0.75
C ILE A 36 7.33 1.87 1.40
N ALA A 37 8.48 1.77 0.74
CA ALA A 37 9.65 1.05 1.26
C ALA A 37 10.14 1.68 2.57
N GLN A 38 10.22 3.01 2.62
CA GLN A 38 10.62 3.76 3.81
C GLN A 38 9.59 3.66 4.94
N GLU A 39 8.29 3.75 4.63
CA GLU A 39 7.21 3.62 5.60
C GLU A 39 7.29 2.27 6.33
N LEU A 40 7.51 1.21 5.56
CA LEU A 40 7.56 -0.17 6.04
C LEU A 40 8.93 -0.64 6.54
N GLU A 41 9.98 0.17 6.37
CA GLU A 41 11.39 -0.18 6.65
C GLU A 41 11.86 -1.44 5.92
N VAL A 42 11.51 -1.54 4.63
CA VAL A 42 11.87 -2.66 3.75
C VAL A 42 12.62 -2.18 2.52
N SER A 43 13.23 -3.11 1.79
CA SER A 43 13.90 -2.77 0.53
C SER A 43 12.90 -2.40 -0.59
N ILE A 44 13.30 -1.47 -1.47
CA ILE A 44 12.57 -1.14 -2.72
C ILE A 44 12.29 -2.39 -3.55
N ARG A 45 13.25 -3.33 -3.61
CA ARG A 45 13.11 -4.61 -4.31
C ARG A 45 11.94 -5.44 -3.77
N TYR A 46 11.75 -5.44 -2.45
CA TYR A 46 10.61 -6.13 -1.83
C TYR A 46 9.28 -5.53 -2.30
N ILE A 47 9.16 -4.21 -2.35
CA ILE A 47 7.96 -3.54 -2.86
C ILE A 47 7.71 -3.88 -4.33
N HIS A 48 8.75 -3.94 -5.16
CA HIS A 48 8.58 -4.43 -6.54
C HIS A 48 8.07 -5.86 -6.64
N TYR A 49 8.47 -6.75 -5.73
CA TYR A 49 7.90 -8.11 -5.67
C TYR A 49 6.44 -8.11 -5.22
N LEU A 50 6.04 -7.21 -4.31
CA LEU A 50 4.64 -7.06 -3.94
C LEU A 50 3.79 -6.60 -5.14
N ILE A 51 4.34 -5.75 -6.01
CA ILE A 51 3.64 -5.23 -7.19
C ILE A 51 3.61 -6.26 -8.32
N LYS A 52 4.75 -6.86 -8.65
CA LYS A 52 4.91 -7.73 -9.84
C LYS A 52 4.64 -9.20 -9.55
N GLY A 53 4.64 -9.61 -8.29
CA GLY A 53 4.65 -11.01 -7.90
C GLY A 53 5.98 -11.70 -8.27
N ASP A 54 6.04 -13.00 -8.00
CA ASP A 54 7.11 -13.87 -8.49
C ASP A 54 6.51 -15.21 -8.95
N PRO A 55 6.40 -15.45 -10.27
CA PRO A 55 5.87 -16.70 -10.80
C PRO A 55 6.69 -17.93 -10.38
N ARG A 56 8.01 -17.77 -10.22
CA ARG A 56 8.91 -18.89 -9.87
C ARG A 56 8.72 -19.33 -8.42
N ARG A 57 8.38 -18.38 -7.55
CA ARG A 57 8.09 -18.62 -6.12
C ARG A 57 6.59 -18.71 -5.81
N LYS A 58 5.73 -18.66 -6.84
CA LYS A 58 4.26 -18.61 -6.72
C LYS A 58 3.79 -17.50 -5.77
N THR A 59 4.53 -16.38 -5.71
CA THR A 59 4.18 -15.25 -4.86
C THR A 59 3.14 -14.40 -5.60
N PRO A 60 1.91 -14.26 -5.09
CA PRO A 60 0.89 -13.45 -5.74
C PRO A 60 1.22 -11.95 -5.61
N THR A 61 0.72 -11.16 -6.54
CA THR A 61 0.71 -9.69 -6.46
C THR A 61 -0.15 -9.24 -5.27
N ARG A 62 0.38 -8.36 -4.44
CA ARG A 62 -0.27 -7.85 -3.21
C ARG A 62 -0.54 -6.34 -3.24
N LEU A 63 0.10 -5.62 -4.15
CA LEU A 63 -0.06 -4.18 -4.35
C LEU A 63 -0.36 -3.88 -5.82
N LYS A 64 -1.39 -3.08 -6.05
CA LYS A 64 -1.68 -2.56 -7.39
C LYS A 64 -0.86 -1.29 -7.60
N ALA A 65 -0.22 -1.17 -8.76
CA ALA A 65 0.51 0.03 -9.13
C ALA A 65 0.20 0.44 -10.58
N TYR A 66 0.27 1.74 -10.83
CA TYR A 66 0.16 2.37 -12.13
C TYR A 66 1.55 2.66 -12.67
N ASN A 67 1.77 2.35 -13.93
CA ASN A 67 3.03 2.65 -14.60
C ASN A 67 3.01 4.10 -15.11
N ALA A 68 3.89 4.94 -14.57
CA ALA A 68 4.08 6.33 -14.95
C ALA A 68 5.49 6.52 -15.54
N GLY A 69 5.77 5.78 -16.63
CA GLY A 69 7.05 5.83 -17.33
C GLY A 69 8.16 5.09 -16.58
N LYS A 70 9.05 5.82 -15.91
CA LYS A 70 10.16 5.23 -15.14
C LYS A 70 9.78 4.90 -13.69
N SER A 71 8.60 5.32 -13.25
CA SER A 71 8.14 5.16 -11.87
C SER A 71 6.87 4.31 -11.80
N LEU A 72 6.71 3.59 -10.69
CA LEU A 72 5.47 2.91 -10.33
C LEU A 72 4.79 3.70 -9.22
N LEU A 73 3.52 4.03 -9.41
CA LEU A 73 2.73 4.82 -8.47
C LEU A 73 1.61 3.95 -7.91
N ILE A 74 1.43 3.97 -6.60
CA ILE A 74 0.38 3.25 -5.89
C ILE A 74 -0.65 4.29 -5.46
N ALA A 75 -1.94 4.09 -5.71
CA ALA A 75 -2.94 5.04 -5.25
C ALA A 75 -2.98 5.09 -3.71
N ASP A 76 -3.22 6.27 -3.13
CA ASP A 76 -3.28 6.45 -1.66
C ASP A 76 -4.17 5.39 -1.00
N GLN A 77 -5.37 5.16 -1.52
CA GLN A 77 -6.29 4.18 -0.95
C GLN A 77 -5.75 2.75 -0.96
N ASP A 78 -5.08 2.34 -2.04
CA ASP A 78 -4.47 1.01 -2.16
C ASP A 78 -3.30 0.85 -1.18
N ALA A 79 -2.50 1.91 -1.00
CA ALA A 79 -1.39 1.95 -0.05
C ALA A 79 -1.89 1.87 1.41
N LEU A 80 -2.88 2.69 1.78
CA LEU A 80 -3.47 2.70 3.12
C LEU A 80 -4.09 1.34 3.48
N GLN A 81 -4.82 0.72 2.55
CA GLN A 81 -5.34 -0.63 2.74
C GLN A 81 -4.24 -1.65 2.97
N TYR A 82 -3.13 -1.54 2.23
CA TYR A 82 -1.99 -2.44 2.41
C TYR A 82 -1.32 -2.25 3.78
N PHE A 83 -1.04 -1.00 4.18
CA PHE A 83 -0.45 -0.70 5.49
C PHE A 83 -1.31 -1.21 6.64
N TRP A 84 -2.63 -1.03 6.54
CA TRP A 84 -3.57 -1.54 7.53
C TRP A 84 -3.44 -3.06 7.68
N LYS A 85 -3.49 -3.80 6.57
CA LYS A 85 -3.32 -5.27 6.57
C LYS A 85 -1.99 -5.69 7.20
N VAL A 86 -0.90 -5.02 6.86
CA VAL A 86 0.43 -5.32 7.44
C VAL A 86 0.42 -5.10 8.96
N ARG A 87 -0.14 -4.00 9.45
CA ARG A 87 -0.22 -3.73 10.89
C ARG A 87 -1.07 -4.73 11.64
N GLN A 88 -2.25 -5.08 11.10
CA GLN A 88 -3.11 -6.09 11.71
C GLN A 88 -2.40 -7.45 11.77
N SER A 89 -1.60 -7.82 10.76
CA SER A 89 -0.83 -9.07 10.77
C SER A 89 0.31 -9.11 11.80
N LYS A 90 0.79 -7.96 12.28
CA LYS A 90 1.84 -7.86 13.31
C LYS A 90 1.28 -7.83 14.74
N LYS A 91 -0.02 -7.63 14.91
CA LYS A 91 -0.68 -7.61 16.24
C LYS A 91 -1.01 -9.01 16.76
N THR A 92 -0.90 -10.03 15.91
CA THR A 92 -1.02 -11.44 16.25
C THR A 92 0.32 -12.01 16.66
#